data_AF-A0A521HDD3-F1
#
_entry.id   AF-A0A521HDD3-F1
#
_cell.length_a   1.000
_cell.length_b   1.000
_cell.length_c   1.000
_cell.angle_alpha   90.00
_cell.angle_beta   90.00
_cell.angle_gamma   90.00
#
_symmetry.space_group_name_H-M   'P 1'
#
loop_
_entity.id
_entity.type
_entity.pdbx_description
1 polymer ?
#
loop_
_entity_poly.entity_id
_entity_poly.type
_entity_poly.pdbx_seq_one_letter_code
_entity_poly.pdbx_strand_id
1 'polypeptide(L)'
;MRWNPELLSDMGIRVERTSGKLEGLSWRQHERFAVRESGSLEFRVHNNNLQAFVGGSVQARGGYVLKLPDGEINLTDFRLRTRADNPLVLDLVGADGKAWFYVDRLMYELINDNHTLAIRTMDLRVAPALAERIGRPQMANWAIADMQLLSQVMRQGDGVTGGSVFDWSGTQVPGQPVGTVFRADLFMQTFSVSYSRCNGCTGTSTTGQVVFTPSSTLRNNVNEGSAQATVPGDPLGTSNVLWTADIPWYQKFSGTFPPYNNDQHPFLIWNLYRYNADGSIDQIGRSGVKHAFLTTNVGCAPGHGGDPHVLGRSCSDTYGTGNNDSNNDLGPRSEIIPADNIWGRCGSIYDTNCDGNPNSSGNGQYSQRLITIESQIDPLLNVGATYRFESWYLAREDVNIYNSMGTRGVSPSRSGSSWVPGSGEGFRLGSAIDRWVETTPPGGTTVLQELASSEGHIKAAVKVFDLGGGQYRYEYVVMNFDFARAFTEGSEAAQNLKVVHNFGLDRFSVPVPAGITVSNVVFSDGDLNAGNDWISTNAGGTLSWTAPANPSPPANVPAVLNPLNWGSMFRFSFIANGIPVAGDASLHVAASGVPQSLTANLRVPNSDIIFVDGFETP
;
A
#
# COMPACT_ATOMS: atom_id res chain seq x y z
N MET A 1 -2.00 16.92 17.65
CA MET A 1 -2.96 15.82 17.51
C MET A 1 -3.83 16.07 16.29
N ARG A 2 -4.15 15.04 15.53
CA ARG A 2 -5.04 15.10 14.38
C ARG A 2 -6.09 14.01 14.51
N TRP A 3 -7.31 14.41 14.86
CA TRP A 3 -8.44 13.48 14.99
C TRP A 3 -8.96 13.04 13.63
N ASN A 4 -9.53 11.83 13.57
CA ASN A 4 -10.40 11.39 12.49
C ASN A 4 -11.86 11.66 12.90
N PRO A 5 -12.46 12.78 12.48
CA PRO A 5 -13.77 13.20 12.98
C PRO A 5 -14.90 12.26 12.53
N GLU A 6 -14.81 11.67 11.34
CA GLU A 6 -15.78 10.69 10.85
C GLU A 6 -15.77 9.43 11.71
N LEU A 7 -14.58 8.91 12.02
CA LEU A 7 -14.45 7.74 12.90
C LEU A 7 -14.92 8.04 14.33
N LEU A 8 -14.58 9.21 14.87
CA LEU A 8 -15.10 9.64 16.17
C LEU A 8 -16.64 9.68 16.14
N SER A 9 -17.23 10.27 15.11
CA SER A 9 -18.68 10.34 14.95
C SER A 9 -19.32 8.94 14.90
N ASP A 10 -18.69 8.00 14.18
CA ASP A 10 -19.11 6.60 14.13
C ASP A 10 -19.05 5.89 15.49
N MET A 11 -18.15 6.33 16.36
CA MET A 11 -18.05 5.86 17.75
C MET A 11 -19.04 6.57 18.69
N GLY A 12 -19.81 7.55 18.21
CA GLY A 12 -20.66 8.42 19.02
C GLY A 12 -19.87 9.45 19.84
N ILE A 13 -18.61 9.71 19.46
CA ILE A 13 -17.72 10.67 20.11
C ILE A 13 -17.62 11.92 19.24
N ARG A 14 -17.60 13.10 19.86
CA ARG A 14 -17.23 14.34 19.16
C ARG A 14 -16.33 15.21 20.01
N VAL A 15 -15.49 16.00 19.36
CA VAL A 15 -14.75 17.08 20.03
C VAL A 15 -15.73 18.21 20.33
N GLU A 16 -16.12 18.37 21.59
CA GLU A 16 -17.07 19.40 22.03
C GLU A 16 -16.36 20.75 22.20
N ARG A 17 -15.15 20.72 22.76
CA ARG A 17 -14.36 21.91 23.03
C ARG A 17 -12.88 21.64 22.88
N THR A 18 -12.16 22.59 22.29
CA THR A 18 -10.70 22.62 22.24
C THR A 18 -10.21 23.89 22.94
N SER A 19 -9.24 23.77 23.84
CA SER A 19 -8.68 24.89 24.61
C SER A 19 -7.16 24.92 24.53
N GLY A 20 -6.55 26.11 24.56
CA GLY A 20 -5.09 26.27 24.54
C GLY A 20 -4.39 25.83 23.24
N LYS A 21 -5.13 25.65 22.15
CA LYS A 21 -4.58 25.35 20.82
C LYS A 21 -3.75 26.54 20.32
N LEU A 22 -2.53 26.27 19.86
CA LEU A 22 -1.67 27.25 19.19
C LEU A 22 -2.22 27.58 17.80
N GLU A 23 -1.91 28.78 17.30
CA GLU A 23 -2.32 29.20 15.95
C GLU A 23 -1.73 28.27 14.88
N GLY A 24 -2.52 27.92 13.87
CA GLY A 24 -2.10 27.09 12.74
C GLY A 24 -1.88 25.61 13.06
N LEU A 25 -1.99 24.79 12.01
CA LEU A 25 -1.70 23.35 12.07
C LEU A 25 -0.23 23.08 11.76
N SER A 26 0.24 21.88 12.11
CA SER A 26 1.50 21.38 11.57
C SER A 26 1.42 21.03 10.09
N TRP A 27 2.56 20.75 9.44
CA TRP A 27 2.60 20.25 8.07
C TRP A 27 1.68 19.04 7.86
N ARG A 28 1.67 18.07 8.79
CA ARG A 28 0.76 16.90 8.75
C ARG A 28 -0.63 17.19 9.33
N GLN A 29 -1.04 18.45 9.38
CA GLN A 29 -2.37 18.90 9.82
C GLN A 29 -2.70 18.58 11.29
N HIS A 30 -1.70 18.51 12.16
CA HIS A 30 -1.92 18.34 13.58
C HIS A 30 -2.26 19.68 14.25
N GLU A 31 -3.27 19.67 15.10
CA GLU A 31 -3.47 20.72 16.10
C GLU A 31 -2.33 20.70 17.14
N ARG A 32 -1.86 21.88 17.53
CA ARG A 32 -0.64 22.05 18.32
C ARG A 32 -0.96 22.65 19.69
N PHE A 33 -0.24 22.19 20.71
CA PHE A 33 -0.34 22.68 22.09
C PHE A 33 1.06 22.87 22.62
N ALA A 34 1.26 23.88 23.49
CA ALA A 34 2.51 23.99 24.21
C ALA A 34 2.66 22.84 25.21
N VAL A 35 3.89 22.41 25.48
CA VAL A 35 4.19 21.40 26.51
C VAL A 35 4.66 22.11 27.78
N ARG A 36 4.24 21.65 28.96
CA ARG A 36 4.71 22.20 30.24
C ARG A 36 6.14 21.75 30.51
N GLU A 37 6.97 22.68 30.98
CA GLU A 37 8.36 22.43 31.38
C GLU A 37 8.51 21.79 32.77
N SER A 38 7.40 21.60 33.50
CA SER A 38 7.39 21.04 34.85
C SER A 38 7.53 19.51 34.91
N GLY A 39 7.62 18.84 33.76
CA GLY A 39 7.75 17.40 33.65
C GLY A 39 8.59 17.01 32.42
N SER A 40 9.18 15.82 32.46
CA SER A 40 9.98 15.28 31.36
C SER A 40 9.64 13.82 31.12
N LEU A 41 9.84 13.37 29.88
CA LEU A 41 9.93 11.95 29.54
C LEU A 41 11.41 11.57 29.54
N GLU A 42 11.71 10.43 30.14
CA GLU A 42 13.03 9.82 30.09
C GLU A 42 13.00 8.70 29.06
N PHE A 43 14.00 8.66 28.20
CA PHE A 43 14.10 7.66 27.15
C PHE A 43 15.54 7.21 26.91
N ARG A 44 15.69 5.98 26.44
CA ARG A 44 16.97 5.37 26.07
C ARG A 44 17.11 5.38 24.57
N VAL A 45 18.28 5.81 24.11
CA VAL A 45 18.68 5.77 22.70
C VAL A 45 19.91 4.88 22.57
N HIS A 46 19.98 4.10 21.50
CA HIS A 46 21.13 3.32 21.10
C HIS A 46 21.31 3.47 19.60
N ASN A 47 22.50 3.85 19.12
CA ASN A 47 22.75 4.15 17.70
C ASN A 47 21.73 5.14 17.11
N ASN A 48 21.52 6.28 17.76
CA ASN A 48 20.49 7.29 17.42
C ASN A 48 19.05 6.74 17.35
N ASN A 49 18.82 5.53 17.86
CA ASN A 49 17.54 4.86 17.82
C ASN A 49 16.88 4.71 19.21
N LEU A 50 15.62 5.12 19.35
CA LEU A 50 14.79 5.02 20.56
C LEU A 50 14.53 3.55 20.88
N GLN A 51 15.09 3.11 22.01
CA GLN A 51 14.93 1.74 22.50
C GLN A 51 13.73 1.61 23.43
N ALA A 52 13.50 2.63 24.26
CA ALA A 52 12.51 2.59 25.33
C ALA A 52 12.28 3.98 25.91
N PHE A 53 11.05 4.29 26.28
CA PHE A 53 10.77 5.21 27.38
C PHE A 53 10.99 4.49 28.71
N VAL A 54 11.73 5.12 29.61
CA VAL A 54 12.14 4.52 30.90
C VAL A 54 11.48 5.18 32.09
N GLY A 55 10.83 6.33 31.89
CA GLY A 55 10.05 6.98 32.95
C GLY A 55 9.53 8.35 32.57
N GLY A 56 8.83 8.95 33.53
CA GLY A 56 8.38 10.33 33.45
C GLY A 56 7.04 10.55 32.74
N SER A 57 6.70 11.81 32.59
CA SER A 57 5.50 12.26 31.87
C SER A 57 5.66 13.70 31.40
N VAL A 58 5.06 14.01 30.26
CA VAL A 58 4.91 15.38 29.76
C VAL A 58 3.45 15.76 29.70
N GLN A 59 3.15 17.04 29.94
CA GLN A 59 1.79 17.54 30.01
C GLN A 59 1.56 18.65 28.99
N ALA A 60 0.47 18.56 28.24
CA ALA A 60 0.04 19.63 27.34
C ALA A 60 -0.48 20.85 28.14
N ARG A 61 -0.39 22.05 27.55
CA ARG A 61 -1.10 23.26 28.00
C ARG A 61 -2.32 23.44 27.10
N GLY A 62 -3.48 23.06 27.59
CA GLY A 62 -4.71 22.94 26.80
C GLY A 62 -5.04 21.49 26.44
N GLY A 63 -5.98 21.30 25.52
CA GLY A 63 -6.44 19.99 25.09
C GLY A 63 -7.91 19.99 24.69
N TYR A 64 -8.61 18.91 25.02
CA TYR A 64 -9.94 18.63 24.49
C TYR A 64 -10.95 18.29 25.59
N VAL A 65 -12.21 18.59 25.33
CA VAL A 65 -13.35 17.90 25.96
C VAL A 65 -14.04 17.10 24.88
N LEU A 66 -14.10 15.78 25.07
CA LEU A 66 -14.79 14.88 24.17
C LEU A 66 -16.18 14.60 24.73
N LYS A 67 -17.21 14.80 23.92
CA LYS A 67 -18.58 14.39 24.25
C LYS A 67 -18.78 12.94 23.83
N LEU A 68 -19.33 12.15 24.74
CA LEU A 68 -19.75 10.76 24.57
C LEU A 68 -21.27 10.68 24.72
N PRO A 69 -21.90 9.54 24.35
CA PRO A 69 -23.33 9.33 24.59
C PRO A 69 -23.72 9.38 26.08
N ASP A 70 -22.81 8.98 26.97
CA ASP A 70 -23.04 8.83 28.41
C ASP A 70 -22.46 9.98 29.27
N GLY A 71 -21.86 11.01 28.66
CA GLY A 71 -21.17 12.06 29.39
C GLY A 71 -19.99 12.64 28.62
N GLU A 72 -18.92 13.01 29.33
CA GLU A 72 -17.74 13.65 28.74
C GLU A 72 -16.45 12.97 29.21
N ILE A 73 -15.40 13.11 28.40
CA ILE A 73 -14.02 12.85 28.76
C ILE A 73 -13.25 14.17 28.67
N ASN A 74 -12.69 14.60 29.80
CA ASN A 74 -11.90 15.81 29.88
C ASN A 74 -10.41 15.50 29.67
N LEU A 75 -9.90 15.83 28.49
CA LEU A 75 -8.49 15.79 28.10
C LEU A 75 -7.87 17.19 28.16
N THR A 76 -8.43 18.14 28.91
CA THR A 76 -7.75 19.42 29.17
C THR A 76 -6.50 19.14 30.00
N ASP A 77 -5.36 19.67 29.56
CA ASP A 77 -4.04 19.43 30.14
C ASP A 77 -3.70 17.93 30.26
N PHE A 78 -4.03 17.15 29.21
CA PHE A 78 -3.71 15.73 29.15
C PHE A 78 -2.21 15.46 29.33
N ARG A 79 -1.87 14.27 29.82
CA ARG A 79 -0.48 13.83 30.03
C ARG A 79 -0.15 12.66 29.12
N LEU A 80 1.04 12.66 28.54
CA LEU A 80 1.67 11.47 27.99
C LEU A 80 2.56 10.87 29.08
N ARG A 81 2.26 9.64 29.49
CA ARG A 81 2.97 8.93 30.56
C ARG A 81 3.48 7.60 30.05
N THR A 82 4.70 7.23 30.46
CA THR A 82 5.28 5.92 30.12
C THR A 82 4.41 4.78 30.64
N ARG A 83 4.24 3.74 29.82
CA ARG A 83 3.55 2.52 30.24
C ARG A 83 4.54 1.50 30.80
N ALA A 84 4.15 0.79 31.85
CA ALA A 84 5.04 -0.14 32.55
C ALA A 84 5.23 -1.48 31.83
N ASP A 85 4.23 -1.94 31.07
CA ASP A 85 4.23 -3.22 30.36
C ASP A 85 4.79 -3.14 28.93
N ASN A 86 4.86 -1.93 28.35
CA ASN A 86 5.42 -1.72 27.02
C ASN A 86 6.23 -0.42 26.95
N PRO A 87 7.57 -0.51 26.81
CA PRO A 87 8.46 0.65 26.87
C PRO A 87 8.36 1.57 25.64
N LEU A 88 7.67 1.18 24.56
CA LEU A 88 7.48 2.02 23.38
C LEU A 88 6.06 2.59 23.28
N VAL A 89 5.26 2.45 24.34
CA VAL A 89 3.89 2.96 24.42
C VAL A 89 3.79 4.03 25.51
N LEU A 90 3.07 5.12 25.20
CA LEU A 90 2.71 6.13 26.18
C LEU A 90 1.19 6.14 26.37
N ASP A 91 0.73 6.14 27.62
CA ASP A 91 -0.67 6.40 27.95
C ASP A 91 -0.98 7.88 27.74
N LEU A 92 -2.13 8.17 27.14
CA LEU A 92 -2.72 9.51 27.16
C LEU A 92 -3.74 9.58 28.29
N VAL A 93 -3.35 10.28 29.35
CA VAL A 93 -4.07 10.34 30.62
C VAL A 93 -4.87 11.65 30.70
N GLY A 94 -6.18 11.53 30.94
CA GLY A 94 -7.10 12.66 31.11
C GLY A 94 -6.97 13.36 32.46
N ALA A 95 -7.75 14.42 32.65
CA ALA A 95 -7.79 15.20 33.90
C ALA A 95 -8.26 14.38 35.11
N ASP A 96 -9.02 13.30 34.85
CA ASP A 96 -9.49 12.32 35.83
C ASP A 96 -8.45 11.25 36.20
N GLY A 97 -7.24 11.32 35.63
CA GLY A 97 -6.16 10.37 35.89
C GLY A 97 -6.31 9.03 35.15
N LYS A 98 -7.31 8.87 34.29
CA LYS A 98 -7.54 7.64 33.51
C LYS A 98 -6.89 7.71 32.14
N ALA A 99 -6.33 6.58 31.71
CA ALA A 99 -5.79 6.40 30.36
C ALA A 99 -6.93 5.97 29.42
N TRP A 100 -7.62 6.95 28.84
CA TRP A 100 -8.69 6.70 27.87
C TRP A 100 -8.15 6.33 26.48
N PHE A 101 -6.92 6.75 26.20
CA PHE A 101 -6.20 6.47 24.97
C PHE A 101 -4.75 6.14 25.27
N TYR A 102 -4.03 5.63 24.27
CA TYR A 102 -2.58 5.46 24.32
C TYR A 102 -1.98 5.68 22.94
N VAL A 103 -0.68 5.91 22.87
CA VAL A 103 0.05 6.09 21.62
C VAL A 103 1.08 5.00 21.39
N ASP A 104 1.18 4.53 20.16
CA ASP A 104 2.18 3.57 19.68
C ASP A 104 2.65 3.93 18.26
N ARG A 105 3.45 3.06 17.62
CA ARG A 105 3.99 3.24 16.26
C ARG A 105 4.68 4.60 16.05
N LEU A 106 5.58 4.94 16.97
CA LEU A 106 6.29 6.21 16.93
C LEU A 106 7.25 6.26 15.75
N MET A 107 7.10 7.27 14.90
CA MET A 107 8.10 7.67 13.91
C MET A 107 8.87 8.85 14.49
N TYR A 108 10.10 8.63 14.94
CA TYR A 108 10.88 9.65 15.62
C TYR A 108 12.30 9.76 15.07
N GLU A 109 12.93 10.90 15.36
CA GLU A 109 14.34 11.17 15.10
C GLU A 109 14.86 12.17 16.14
N LEU A 110 16.17 12.16 16.35
CA LEU A 110 16.87 13.20 17.10
C LEU A 110 17.46 14.20 16.09
N ILE A 111 17.13 15.48 16.25
CA ILE A 111 17.56 16.56 15.37
C ILE A 111 18.31 17.64 16.15
N ASN A 112 18.96 18.56 15.43
CA ASN A 112 19.75 19.66 16.01
C ASN A 112 20.84 19.14 16.96
N ASP A 113 21.72 18.27 16.47
CA ASP A 113 22.78 17.64 17.25
C ASP A 113 22.26 16.94 18.52
N ASN A 114 21.18 16.18 18.36
CA ASN A 114 20.48 15.47 19.44
C ASN A 114 19.82 16.34 20.52
N HIS A 115 19.72 17.66 20.34
CA HIS A 115 19.08 18.57 21.29
C HIS A 115 17.55 18.61 21.16
N THR A 116 16.97 17.92 20.18
CA THR A 116 15.52 17.90 19.97
C THR A 116 15.05 16.49 19.61
N LEU A 117 14.07 15.99 20.35
CA LEU A 117 13.32 14.79 19.99
C LEU A 117 12.13 15.21 19.13
N ALA A 118 12.12 14.76 17.89
CA ALA A 118 11.02 14.96 16.96
C ALA A 118 10.31 13.62 16.72
N ILE A 119 9.16 13.43 17.37
CA ILE A 119 8.20 12.37 17.00
C ILE A 119 7.28 12.97 15.93
N ARG A 120 7.53 12.60 14.68
CA ARG A 120 6.82 13.11 13.49
C ARG A 120 5.37 12.65 13.44
N THR A 121 5.09 11.46 13.95
CA THR A 121 3.74 10.88 14.07
C THR A 121 3.78 9.66 15.02
N MET A 122 2.65 9.37 15.65
CA MET A 122 2.37 8.18 16.47
C MET A 122 0.86 7.97 16.47
N ASP A 123 0.41 6.72 16.33
CA ASP A 123 -1.02 6.40 16.29
C ASP A 123 -1.61 6.60 17.69
N LEU A 124 -2.74 7.32 17.79
CA LEU A 124 -3.52 7.40 19.03
C LEU A 124 -4.63 6.34 18.98
N ARG A 125 -4.56 5.41 19.93
CA ARG A 125 -5.45 4.24 20.01
C ARG A 125 -6.42 4.32 21.17
N VAL A 126 -7.60 3.77 20.94
CA VAL A 126 -8.65 3.57 21.97
C VAL A 126 -8.14 2.58 23.01
N ALA A 127 -8.09 2.98 24.28
CA ALA A 127 -7.78 2.06 25.37
C ALA A 127 -8.99 1.15 25.69
N PRO A 128 -8.77 -0.07 26.24
CA PRO A 128 -9.86 -0.97 26.62
C PRO A 128 -10.94 -0.31 27.49
N ALA A 129 -10.53 0.52 28.47
CA ALA A 129 -11.46 1.23 29.34
C ALA A 129 -12.41 2.18 28.59
N LEU A 130 -11.94 2.83 27.51
CA LEU A 130 -12.81 3.67 26.68
C LEU A 130 -13.76 2.80 25.84
N ALA A 131 -13.24 1.74 25.23
CA ALA A 131 -14.03 0.81 24.42
C ALA A 131 -15.18 0.19 25.22
N GLU A 132 -14.92 -0.21 26.46
CA GLU A 132 -15.93 -0.70 27.41
C GLU A 132 -16.97 0.39 27.74
N ARG A 133 -16.52 1.61 28.06
CA ARG A 133 -17.41 2.72 28.42
C ARG A 133 -18.41 3.07 27.31
N ILE A 134 -17.97 3.05 26.05
CA ILE A 134 -18.86 3.31 24.91
C ILE A 134 -19.67 2.09 24.47
N GLY A 135 -19.57 0.96 25.19
CA GLY A 135 -20.30 -0.28 24.90
C GLY A 135 -19.82 -0.98 23.62
N ARG A 136 -18.56 -0.75 23.20
CA ARG A 136 -17.98 -1.29 21.97
C ARG A 136 -16.59 -1.88 22.23
N PRO A 137 -16.46 -2.97 23.00
CA PRO A 137 -15.17 -3.58 23.33
C PRO A 137 -14.34 -3.98 22.10
N GLN A 138 -15.00 -4.29 20.96
CA GLN A 138 -14.36 -4.58 19.69
C GLN A 138 -13.56 -3.41 19.09
N MET A 139 -13.79 -2.18 19.57
CA MET A 139 -13.06 -0.98 19.15
C MET A 139 -11.78 -0.71 19.96
N ALA A 140 -11.48 -1.57 20.95
CA ALA A 140 -10.20 -1.48 21.64
C ALA A 140 -9.03 -1.56 20.63
N ASN A 141 -8.01 -0.73 20.83
CA ASN A 141 -6.82 -0.61 20.00
C ASN A 141 -7.05 -0.03 18.59
N TRP A 142 -8.25 0.44 18.25
CA TRP A 142 -8.47 1.17 17.00
C TRP A 142 -7.68 2.48 17.00
N ALA A 143 -6.97 2.76 15.92
CA ALA A 143 -6.32 4.05 15.70
C ALA A 143 -7.37 5.09 15.27
N ILE A 144 -7.59 6.11 16.09
CA ILE A 144 -8.69 7.08 15.95
C ILE A 144 -8.19 8.51 15.72
N ALA A 145 -6.88 8.71 15.85
CA ALA A 145 -6.17 9.94 15.60
C ALA A 145 -4.67 9.62 15.47
N ASP A 146 -3.86 10.62 15.15
CA ASP A 146 -2.42 10.57 15.37
C ASP A 146 -1.89 11.82 16.08
N MET A 147 -0.70 11.68 16.66
CA MET A 147 -0.03 12.73 17.42
C MET A 147 1.37 12.97 16.90
N GLN A 148 1.84 14.20 17.08
CA GLN A 148 3.24 14.56 16.92
C GLN A 148 3.74 15.14 18.24
N LEU A 149 5.04 15.02 18.50
CA LEU A 149 5.71 15.65 19.64
C LEU A 149 7.02 16.26 19.15
N LEU A 150 7.23 17.53 19.48
CA LEU A 150 8.52 18.18 19.32
C LEU A 150 8.93 18.67 20.71
N SER A 151 10.04 18.16 21.23
CA SER A 151 10.48 18.44 22.60
C SER A 151 12.00 18.61 22.67
N GLN A 152 12.46 19.52 23.52
CA GLN A 152 13.88 19.72 23.78
C GLN A 152 14.44 18.55 24.60
N VAL A 153 15.63 18.10 24.23
CA VAL A 153 16.40 17.11 25.00
C VAL A 153 17.26 17.87 26.00
N MET A 154 16.86 17.81 27.28
CA MET A 154 17.50 18.59 28.35
C MET A 154 18.76 17.94 28.91
N ARG A 155 18.93 16.62 28.71
CA ARG A 155 20.08 15.85 29.16
C ARG A 155 20.39 14.78 28.14
N GLN A 156 21.66 14.67 27.75
CA GLN A 156 22.18 13.59 26.91
C GLN A 156 23.13 12.74 27.75
N GLY A 157 23.19 11.44 27.46
CA GLY A 157 24.20 10.55 28.04
C GLY A 157 25.50 10.59 27.23
N ASP A 158 26.58 10.07 27.80
CA ASP A 158 27.85 9.89 27.08
C ASP A 158 27.69 8.81 26.00
N GLY A 159 27.59 9.23 24.74
CA GLY A 159 27.45 8.34 23.59
C GLY A 159 28.37 8.78 22.46
N VAL A 160 29.14 7.84 21.90
CA VAL A 160 29.94 8.09 20.70
C VAL A 160 29.02 7.98 19.50
N THR A 161 28.82 9.08 18.77
CA THR A 161 28.26 9.05 17.42
C THR A 161 29.31 8.50 16.47
N GLY A 162 29.21 7.22 16.14
CA GLY A 162 29.97 6.66 15.02
C GLY A 162 29.40 7.18 13.70
N GLY A 163 30.27 7.54 12.75
CA GLY A 163 29.83 7.77 11.38
C GLY A 163 29.31 6.46 10.78
N SER A 164 28.16 6.50 10.11
CA SER A 164 27.63 5.35 9.39
C SER A 164 28.37 5.20 8.06
N VAL A 165 28.96 4.03 7.84
CA VAL A 165 29.35 3.58 6.49
C VAL A 165 28.15 2.84 5.94
N PHE A 166 27.69 3.22 4.75
CA PHE A 166 26.52 2.64 4.12
C PHE A 166 26.94 1.70 2.99
N ASP A 167 26.32 0.53 2.97
CA ASP A 167 26.52 -0.48 1.93
C ASP A 167 25.49 -0.25 0.81
N TRP A 168 25.80 0.67 -0.11
CA TRP A 168 24.86 1.02 -1.18
C TRP A 168 24.72 -0.10 -2.22
N SER A 169 23.50 -0.24 -2.75
CA SER A 169 23.22 -1.16 -3.85
C SER A 169 24.13 -0.86 -5.06
N GLY A 170 24.60 -1.92 -5.71
CA GLY A 170 25.53 -1.85 -6.84
C GLY A 170 27.00 -1.61 -6.45
N THR A 171 27.32 -1.33 -5.18
CA THR A 171 28.72 -1.15 -4.75
C THR A 171 29.41 -2.49 -4.47
N GLN A 172 30.71 -2.56 -4.78
CA GLN A 172 31.52 -3.78 -4.58
C GLN A 172 31.60 -4.16 -3.10
N VAL A 173 31.31 -5.42 -2.80
CA VAL A 173 31.48 -5.97 -1.44
C VAL A 173 32.97 -6.11 -1.13
N PRO A 174 33.49 -5.49 -0.05
CA PRO A 174 34.90 -5.59 0.32
C PRO A 174 35.35 -7.04 0.54
N GLY A 175 36.52 -7.39 -0.01
CA GLY A 175 37.12 -8.72 0.15
C GLY A 175 36.45 -9.84 -0.64
N GLN A 176 35.39 -9.56 -1.40
CA GLN A 176 34.76 -10.51 -2.32
C GLN A 176 35.33 -10.39 -3.74
N PRO A 177 35.13 -11.40 -4.60
CA PRO A 177 35.50 -11.31 -6.01
C PRO A 177 34.93 -10.06 -6.69
N VAL A 178 35.67 -9.52 -7.67
CA VAL A 178 35.23 -8.37 -8.47
C VAL A 178 33.88 -8.69 -9.12
N GLY A 179 32.92 -7.78 -8.96
CA GLY A 179 31.55 -7.92 -9.46
C GLY A 179 30.56 -8.48 -8.43
N THR A 180 31.02 -8.94 -7.26
CA THR A 180 30.13 -9.18 -6.12
C THR A 180 29.72 -7.85 -5.51
N VAL A 181 28.45 -7.49 -5.66
CA VAL A 181 27.90 -6.21 -5.20
C VAL A 181 26.80 -6.39 -4.17
N PHE A 182 26.62 -5.39 -3.31
CA PHE A 182 25.44 -5.29 -2.45
C PHE A 182 24.18 -5.08 -3.29
N ARG A 183 23.04 -5.62 -2.86
CA ARG A 183 21.74 -5.41 -3.51
C ARG A 183 20.62 -5.21 -2.50
N ALA A 184 19.68 -4.33 -2.82
CA ALA A 184 18.50 -4.10 -1.99
C ALA A 184 17.50 -5.25 -2.18
N ASP A 185 16.96 -5.75 -1.08
CA ASP A 185 15.87 -6.75 -1.10
C ASP A 185 14.99 -6.55 0.14
N LEU A 186 13.76 -6.09 -0.06
CA LEU A 186 12.86 -5.69 1.01
C LEU A 186 11.78 -6.74 1.26
N PHE A 187 11.41 -6.92 2.53
CA PHE A 187 10.40 -7.90 2.92
C PHE A 187 9.24 -7.23 3.65
N MET A 188 8.01 -7.56 3.27
CA MET A 188 6.85 -7.29 4.11
C MET A 188 6.89 -8.27 5.28
N GLN A 189 6.94 -7.78 6.51
CA GLN A 189 7.01 -8.63 7.70
C GLN A 189 5.61 -8.97 8.22
N THR A 190 4.73 -7.97 8.29
CA THR A 190 3.33 -8.13 8.70
C THR A 190 2.56 -6.83 8.47
N PHE A 191 1.23 -6.87 8.53
CA PHE A 191 0.41 -5.67 8.62
C PHE A 191 -0.96 -5.96 9.27
N SER A 192 -1.57 -4.91 9.81
CA SER A 192 -2.97 -4.90 10.28
C SER A 192 -3.82 -3.99 9.41
N VAL A 193 -5.12 -4.27 9.28
CA VAL A 193 -6.07 -3.44 8.53
C VAL A 193 -7.00 -2.73 9.50
N SER A 194 -7.22 -1.43 9.31
CA SER A 194 -8.12 -0.62 10.14
C SER A 194 -9.20 0.02 9.27
N TYR A 195 -10.43 0.08 9.79
CA TYR A 195 -11.46 0.95 9.24
C TYR A 195 -11.11 2.40 9.60
N SER A 196 -11.01 3.27 8.58
CA SER A 196 -10.75 4.68 8.80
C SER A 196 -12.04 5.48 8.86
N ARG A 197 -12.94 5.33 7.89
CA ARG A 197 -14.14 6.20 7.75
C ARG A 197 -15.08 5.67 6.68
N CYS A 198 -16.31 6.17 6.67
CA CYS A 198 -17.24 5.99 5.56
C CYS A 198 -18.04 7.25 5.24
N ASN A 199 -18.30 7.46 3.95
CA ASN A 199 -19.24 8.46 3.44
C ASN A 199 -20.42 7.76 2.76
N GLY A 200 -21.66 8.08 3.15
CA GLY A 200 -22.88 7.55 2.51
C GLY A 200 -23.15 6.06 2.75
N CYS A 201 -22.54 5.46 3.79
CA CYS A 201 -22.77 4.07 4.16
C CYS A 201 -24.10 3.85 4.85
N THR A 202 -24.86 2.88 4.37
CA THR A 202 -26.14 2.42 4.98
C THR A 202 -26.12 0.93 5.31
N GLY A 203 -25.10 0.20 4.86
CA GLY A 203 -24.90 -1.24 4.97
C GLY A 203 -24.91 -1.96 3.63
N THR A 204 -25.71 -1.46 2.68
CA THR A 204 -25.93 -2.07 1.36
C THR A 204 -25.77 -1.04 0.22
N SER A 205 -25.21 0.14 0.51
CA SER A 205 -25.18 1.26 -0.44
C SER A 205 -24.33 0.96 -1.66
N THR A 206 -24.87 1.23 -2.86
CA THR A 206 -24.12 1.12 -4.13
C THR A 206 -23.25 2.34 -4.41
N THR A 207 -23.30 3.37 -3.55
CA THR A 207 -22.48 4.58 -3.65
C THR A 207 -21.73 4.89 -2.36
N GLY A 208 -21.94 4.12 -1.29
CA GLY A 208 -21.27 4.31 -0.02
C GLY A 208 -19.79 4.00 -0.14
N GLN A 209 -18.92 4.88 0.35
CA GLN A 209 -17.47 4.78 0.20
C GLN A 209 -16.81 4.44 1.53
N VAL A 210 -16.27 3.23 1.64
CA VAL A 210 -15.60 2.73 2.84
C VAL A 210 -14.08 2.85 2.66
N VAL A 211 -13.40 3.42 3.64
CA VAL A 211 -11.93 3.54 3.64
C VAL A 211 -11.32 2.56 4.62
N PHE A 212 -10.35 1.79 4.13
CA PHE A 212 -9.47 0.97 4.94
C PHE A 212 -8.03 1.42 4.81
N THR A 213 -7.33 1.46 5.94
CA THR A 213 -5.92 1.89 6.01
C THR A 213 -5.11 0.86 6.79
N PRO A 214 -3.95 0.42 6.27
CA PRO A 214 -3.11 -0.53 6.97
C PRO A 214 -2.15 0.16 7.95
N SER A 215 -1.68 -0.60 8.94
CA SER A 215 -0.38 -0.37 9.55
C SER A 215 0.55 -1.50 9.11
N SER A 216 1.65 -1.13 8.44
CA SER A 216 2.49 -2.06 7.67
C SER A 216 3.92 -2.06 8.19
N THR A 217 4.43 -3.25 8.53
CA THR A 217 5.79 -3.46 9.01
C THR A 217 6.60 -4.17 7.93
N LEU A 218 7.74 -3.59 7.59
CA LEU A 218 8.72 -4.15 6.65
C LEU A 218 10.00 -4.54 7.37
N ARG A 219 10.87 -5.27 6.68
CA ARG A 219 12.23 -5.56 7.08
C ARG A 219 13.17 -5.60 5.89
N ASN A 220 14.36 -4.99 6.00
CA ASN A 220 15.43 -5.20 5.02
C ASN A 220 16.00 -6.62 5.17
N ASN A 221 16.51 -7.19 4.07
CA ASN A 221 17.16 -8.49 4.05
C ASN A 221 18.21 -8.62 5.17
N VAL A 222 18.35 -9.83 5.69
CA VAL A 222 19.25 -10.15 6.81
C VAL A 222 20.63 -10.65 6.36
N ASN A 223 20.74 -11.05 5.09
CA ASN A 223 21.87 -11.82 4.56
C ASN A 223 23.23 -11.07 4.63
N GLU A 224 24.27 -11.83 4.96
CA GLU A 224 25.67 -11.38 4.95
C GLU A 224 26.57 -12.57 4.57
N GLY A 225 26.79 -12.74 3.27
CA GLY A 225 27.55 -13.85 2.69
C GLY A 225 26.86 -15.21 2.73
N SER A 226 25.69 -15.32 3.37
CA SER A 226 24.90 -16.56 3.46
C SER A 226 23.40 -16.26 3.44
N ALA A 227 22.62 -17.17 2.89
CA ALA A 227 21.17 -17.06 2.84
C ALA A 227 20.54 -17.41 4.20
N GLN A 228 19.71 -16.50 4.71
CA GLN A 228 18.97 -16.62 5.96
C GLN A 228 17.53 -16.15 5.75
N ALA A 229 16.59 -16.72 6.50
CA ALA A 229 15.18 -16.35 6.38
C ALA A 229 14.90 -15.01 7.07
N THR A 230 14.56 -13.98 6.29
CA THR A 230 14.06 -12.69 6.77
C THR A 230 12.65 -12.84 7.34
N VAL A 231 11.80 -13.64 6.68
CA VAL A 231 10.44 -14.00 7.13
C VAL A 231 10.37 -15.54 7.27
N PRO A 232 10.64 -16.09 8.47
CA PRO A 232 10.69 -17.53 8.68
C PRO A 232 9.37 -18.23 8.33
N GLY A 233 9.46 -19.36 7.62
CA GLY A 233 8.31 -20.21 7.28
C GLY A 233 7.52 -19.77 6.04
N ASP A 234 7.84 -18.63 5.43
CA ASP A 234 7.24 -18.22 4.16
C ASP A 234 8.14 -18.63 2.97
N PRO A 235 7.60 -19.21 1.88
CA PRO A 235 8.37 -19.58 0.68
C PRO A 235 9.12 -18.41 0.02
N LEU A 236 8.61 -17.18 0.13
CA LEU A 236 9.27 -15.98 -0.38
C LEU A 236 10.09 -15.27 0.71
N GLY A 237 10.22 -15.87 1.90
CA GLY A 237 10.80 -15.25 3.08
C GLY A 237 12.33 -15.32 3.17
N THR A 238 13.02 -15.94 2.21
CA THR A 238 14.48 -16.03 2.13
C THR A 238 14.97 -15.43 0.83
N SER A 239 15.88 -14.46 0.91
CA SER A 239 16.47 -13.80 -0.26
C SER A 239 17.52 -14.68 -0.94
N ASN A 240 17.60 -14.59 -2.27
CA ASN A 240 18.73 -15.10 -3.06
C ASN A 240 19.93 -14.14 -3.08
N VAL A 241 19.76 -12.88 -2.65
CA VAL A 241 20.84 -11.90 -2.50
C VAL A 241 21.61 -12.22 -1.23
N LEU A 242 22.89 -12.58 -1.38
CA LEU A 242 23.76 -12.93 -0.25
C LEU A 242 24.33 -11.71 0.50
N TRP A 243 24.37 -10.54 -0.14
CA TRP A 243 24.94 -9.32 0.43
C TRP A 243 23.92 -8.18 0.35
N THR A 244 23.32 -7.85 1.48
CA THR A 244 22.24 -6.86 1.57
C THR A 244 22.77 -5.43 1.47
N ALA A 245 22.12 -4.60 0.65
CA ALA A 245 22.34 -3.17 0.63
C ALA A 245 21.48 -2.43 1.66
N ASP A 246 21.98 -1.30 2.13
CA ASP A 246 21.22 -0.30 2.86
C ASP A 246 20.35 0.53 1.90
N ILE A 247 19.16 0.95 2.33
CA ILE A 247 18.13 1.58 1.48
C ILE A 247 17.90 3.05 1.89
N PRO A 248 18.08 4.03 0.98
CA PRO A 248 17.78 5.43 1.24
C PRO A 248 16.31 5.70 1.59
N TRP A 249 16.08 6.61 2.54
CA TRP A 249 14.77 6.89 3.16
C TRP A 249 14.52 8.38 3.39
N TYR A 250 15.04 9.23 2.52
CA TYR A 250 15.02 10.68 2.66
C TYR A 250 13.65 11.26 2.31
N GLN A 251 13.08 12.08 3.21
CA GLN A 251 11.78 12.71 2.97
C GLN A 251 11.80 13.59 1.71
N LYS A 252 10.68 13.66 0.98
CA LYS A 252 10.44 14.71 -0.04
C LYS A 252 10.87 16.10 0.43
N PHE A 253 11.50 16.86 -0.45
CA PHE A 253 12.01 18.22 -0.26
C PHE A 253 13.03 18.34 0.88
N SER A 254 13.78 17.28 1.18
CA SER A 254 14.82 17.30 2.22
C SER A 254 16.23 17.61 1.69
N GLY A 255 16.43 17.54 0.37
CA GLY A 255 17.71 17.89 -0.25
C GLY A 255 18.20 16.82 -1.21
N THR A 256 19.51 16.60 -1.19
CA THR A 256 20.25 15.80 -2.16
C THR A 256 21.18 14.86 -1.41
N PHE A 257 20.97 13.56 -1.54
CA PHE A 257 21.67 12.56 -0.74
C PHE A 257 22.20 11.40 -1.60
N PRO A 258 23.29 10.74 -1.19
CA PRO A 258 23.72 9.48 -1.77
C PRO A 258 22.64 8.38 -1.65
N PRO A 259 22.68 7.36 -2.50
CA PRO A 259 23.55 7.20 -3.66
C PRO A 259 23.01 7.88 -4.94
N TYR A 260 21.75 8.31 -4.93
CA TYR A 260 21.04 8.77 -6.13
C TYR A 260 21.12 10.28 -6.39
N ASN A 261 21.71 11.04 -5.48
CA ASN A 261 21.82 12.50 -5.57
C ASN A 261 20.44 13.19 -5.69
N ASN A 262 19.51 12.75 -4.86
CA ASN A 262 18.14 13.28 -4.73
C ASN A 262 17.61 12.98 -3.30
N ASP A 263 16.31 13.20 -3.07
CA ASP A 263 15.57 12.88 -1.84
C ASP A 263 14.78 11.57 -1.97
N GLN A 264 15.44 10.51 -2.48
CA GLN A 264 14.84 9.19 -2.64
C GLN A 264 14.27 8.66 -1.32
N HIS A 265 13.04 8.15 -1.40
CA HIS A 265 12.37 7.40 -0.36
C HIS A 265 11.55 6.26 -0.97
N PRO A 266 11.22 5.22 -0.19
CA PRO A 266 10.29 4.18 -0.61
C PRO A 266 8.85 4.67 -0.71
N PHE A 267 8.05 3.86 -1.40
CA PHE A 267 6.62 4.00 -1.54
C PHE A 267 5.88 2.86 -0.84
N LEU A 268 4.61 3.08 -0.53
CA LEU A 268 3.71 2.04 -0.04
C LEU A 268 2.35 2.19 -0.70
N ILE A 269 1.81 1.08 -1.22
CA ILE A 269 0.43 0.98 -1.71
C ILE A 269 -0.30 -0.19 -1.03
N TRP A 270 -1.63 -0.16 -1.10
CA TRP A 270 -2.46 -1.26 -0.64
C TRP A 270 -3.71 -1.41 -1.50
N ASN A 271 -4.22 -2.65 -1.52
CA ASN A 271 -5.32 -3.06 -2.38
C ASN A 271 -6.28 -4.00 -1.63
N LEU A 272 -7.53 -4.06 -2.06
CA LEU A 272 -8.56 -4.97 -1.55
C LEU A 272 -9.13 -5.77 -2.72
N TYR A 273 -9.17 -7.09 -2.54
CA TYR A 273 -9.68 -8.03 -3.53
C TYR A 273 -10.85 -8.81 -2.96
N ARG A 274 -11.86 -9.05 -3.80
CA ARG A 274 -13.00 -9.93 -3.54
C ARG A 274 -12.85 -11.18 -4.40
N TYR A 275 -12.82 -12.34 -3.77
CA TYR A 275 -12.81 -13.64 -4.42
C TYR A 275 -14.25 -14.11 -4.40
N ASN A 276 -14.88 -14.16 -5.56
CA ASN A 276 -16.31 -14.41 -5.69
C ASN A 276 -16.64 -15.89 -5.51
N ALA A 277 -17.87 -16.19 -5.09
CA ALA A 277 -18.33 -17.56 -4.89
C ALA A 277 -18.30 -18.40 -6.18
N ASP A 278 -18.38 -17.74 -7.34
CA ASP A 278 -18.26 -18.38 -8.63
C ASP A 278 -16.80 -18.67 -9.04
N GLY A 279 -15.81 -18.32 -8.20
CA GLY A 279 -14.39 -18.54 -8.46
C GLY A 279 -13.69 -17.43 -9.24
N SER A 280 -14.37 -16.34 -9.59
CA SER A 280 -13.76 -15.13 -10.15
C SER A 280 -13.11 -14.23 -9.07
N ILE A 281 -12.36 -13.20 -9.47
CA ILE A 281 -11.68 -12.26 -8.56
C ILE A 281 -11.78 -10.82 -9.06
N ASP A 282 -12.16 -9.87 -8.20
CA ASP A 282 -12.20 -8.43 -8.51
C ASP A 282 -11.30 -7.64 -7.55
N GLN A 283 -10.58 -6.63 -8.04
CA GLN A 283 -9.84 -5.68 -7.20
C GLN A 283 -10.74 -4.47 -6.88
N ILE A 284 -11.48 -4.56 -5.79
CA ILE A 284 -12.55 -3.62 -5.41
C ILE A 284 -12.07 -2.40 -4.62
N GLY A 285 -10.77 -2.29 -4.35
CA GLY A 285 -10.19 -1.12 -3.71
C GLY A 285 -8.71 -0.95 -4.01
N ARG A 286 -8.30 0.30 -4.25
CA ARG A 286 -6.93 0.70 -4.60
C ARG A 286 -6.57 1.98 -3.86
N SER A 287 -5.45 2.01 -3.15
CA SER A 287 -4.89 3.26 -2.61
C SER A 287 -4.15 4.07 -3.67
N GLY A 288 -3.93 5.36 -3.42
CA GLY A 288 -2.79 6.07 -4.02
C GLY A 288 -1.46 5.58 -3.46
N VAL A 289 -0.43 6.40 -3.53
CA VAL A 289 0.94 6.10 -3.08
C VAL A 289 1.25 6.83 -1.79
N LYS A 290 1.68 6.11 -0.76
CA LYS A 290 2.25 6.71 0.43
C LYS A 290 3.75 6.93 0.21
N HIS A 291 4.21 8.17 0.37
CA HIS A 291 5.62 8.57 0.34
C HIS A 291 6.27 8.44 1.72
N ALA A 292 7.25 7.56 1.87
CA ALA A 292 8.02 7.41 3.11
C ALA A 292 8.83 8.69 3.47
N PHE A 293 9.18 8.86 4.74
CA PHE A 293 9.85 10.09 5.21
C PHE A 293 10.96 9.90 6.26
N LEU A 294 10.95 8.79 7.01
CA LEU A 294 12.06 8.33 7.86
C LEU A 294 11.88 6.85 8.18
N THR A 295 12.90 6.22 8.74
CA THR A 295 12.88 4.86 9.28
C THR A 295 13.23 4.86 10.77
N THR A 296 12.56 3.97 11.51
CA THR A 296 12.79 3.72 12.94
C THR A 296 13.80 2.62 13.20
N ASN A 297 14.33 1.94 12.17
CA ASN A 297 15.48 1.03 12.25
C ASN A 297 15.49 0.04 13.43
N VAL A 298 14.40 -0.71 13.61
CA VAL A 298 14.26 -1.66 14.73
C VAL A 298 14.95 -2.99 14.40
N GLY A 299 15.72 -3.54 15.34
CA GLY A 299 16.28 -4.91 15.20
C GLY A 299 17.34 -5.07 14.10
N CYS A 300 18.12 -4.02 13.84
CA CYS A 300 19.17 -3.97 12.84
C CYS A 300 20.37 -4.87 13.14
N ALA A 301 21.13 -5.18 12.09
CA ALA A 301 22.47 -5.71 12.23
C ALA A 301 23.43 -4.68 12.87
N PRO A 302 24.50 -5.12 13.56
CA PRO A 302 25.49 -4.21 14.13
C PRO A 302 26.02 -3.21 13.09
N GLY A 303 26.00 -1.91 13.40
CA GLY A 303 26.49 -0.85 12.51
C GLY A 303 25.47 -0.28 11.51
N HIS A 304 24.35 -0.96 11.26
CA HIS A 304 23.39 -0.58 10.19
C HIS A 304 22.16 0.23 10.68
N GLY A 305 22.00 0.47 11.99
CA GLY A 305 20.80 1.13 12.55
C GLY A 305 20.95 2.61 12.92
N GLY A 306 22.01 3.27 12.47
CA GLY A 306 22.49 4.56 13.01
C GLY A 306 21.83 5.84 12.46
N ASP A 307 21.12 5.75 11.35
CA ASP A 307 20.60 6.90 10.61
C ASP A 307 19.09 6.73 10.31
N PRO A 308 18.20 7.63 10.78
CA PRO A 308 16.76 7.53 10.53
C PRO A 308 16.36 7.81 9.07
N HIS A 309 17.31 8.08 8.18
CA HIS A 309 17.08 8.28 6.74
C HIS A 309 17.71 7.20 5.87
N VAL A 310 18.21 6.11 6.48
CA VAL A 310 18.69 4.93 5.77
C VAL A 310 18.21 3.69 6.49
N LEU A 311 17.43 2.83 5.80
CA LEU A 311 17.04 1.53 6.33
C LEU A 311 18.19 0.55 6.12
N GLY A 312 18.88 0.24 7.21
CA GLY A 312 20.02 -0.64 7.13
C GLY A 312 19.69 -2.13 7.08
N ARG A 313 20.71 -2.96 6.87
CA ARG A 313 20.58 -4.42 6.91
C ARG A 313 19.89 -4.93 8.18
N SER A 314 18.99 -5.89 8.01
CA SER A 314 18.14 -6.50 9.05
C SER A 314 17.19 -5.55 9.78
N CYS A 315 17.20 -4.25 9.48
CA CYS A 315 16.34 -3.28 10.13
C CYS A 315 14.88 -3.46 9.72
N SER A 316 13.98 -3.33 10.68
CA SER A 316 12.53 -3.23 10.48
C SER A 316 12.05 -1.81 10.66
N ASP A 317 10.98 -1.46 9.97
CA ASP A 317 10.26 -0.19 10.14
C ASP A 317 8.75 -0.42 10.10
N THR A 318 7.96 0.43 10.75
CA THR A 318 6.49 0.39 10.64
C THR A 318 5.89 1.77 10.40
N TYR A 319 5.17 1.90 9.29
CA TYR A 319 4.21 2.96 9.10
C TYR A 319 2.83 2.61 9.71
N GLY A 320 2.38 3.44 10.65
CA GLY A 320 1.12 3.31 11.38
C GLY A 320 -0.12 3.66 10.54
N THR A 321 -1.30 3.42 11.10
CA THR A 321 -2.57 3.73 10.42
C THR A 321 -2.71 5.23 10.17
N GLY A 322 -2.39 6.07 11.16
CA GLY A 322 -2.57 7.52 11.05
C GLY A 322 -1.66 8.17 10.01
N ASN A 323 -0.40 7.72 9.93
CA ASN A 323 0.54 8.27 8.96
C ASN A 323 0.34 7.73 7.53
N ASN A 324 -0.20 6.53 7.38
CA ASN A 324 -0.67 6.01 6.10
C ASN A 324 -1.96 6.70 5.63
N ASP A 325 -2.78 7.25 6.53
CA ASP A 325 -4.00 8.02 6.19
C ASP A 325 -3.76 9.54 6.04
N SER A 326 -2.49 9.96 5.91
CA SER A 326 -2.10 11.36 5.95
C SER A 326 -2.23 12.07 4.59
N ASN A 327 -3.00 13.17 4.55
CA ASN A 327 -3.20 13.98 3.33
C ASN A 327 -1.91 14.46 2.65
N ASN A 328 -0.86 14.71 3.42
CA ASN A 328 0.41 15.26 2.92
C ASN A 328 1.49 14.20 2.68
N ASP A 329 1.17 12.93 2.94
CA ASP A 329 2.06 11.80 2.65
C ASP A 329 1.50 10.90 1.53
N LEU A 330 0.24 11.09 1.09
CA LEU A 330 -0.40 10.33 0.01
C LEU A 330 -0.40 11.09 -1.34
N GLY A 331 0.08 10.48 -2.42
CA GLY A 331 0.09 11.03 -3.78
C GLY A 331 -0.58 10.10 -4.79
N PRO A 332 -0.85 10.56 -6.02
CA PRO A 332 -1.36 9.70 -7.08
C PRO A 332 -0.27 8.75 -7.60
N ARG A 333 -0.69 7.53 -7.97
CA ARG A 333 0.19 6.54 -8.62
C ARG A 333 0.77 7.02 -9.96
N SER A 334 0.13 7.98 -10.62
CA SER A 334 0.56 8.54 -11.90
C SER A 334 1.86 9.34 -11.84
N GLU A 335 2.34 9.69 -10.64
CA GLU A 335 3.58 10.45 -10.44
C GLU A 335 4.83 9.57 -10.31
N ILE A 336 4.68 8.25 -10.35
CA ILE A 336 5.77 7.29 -10.13
C ILE A 336 6.12 6.57 -11.43
N ILE A 337 7.41 6.36 -11.69
CA ILE A 337 7.89 5.35 -12.63
C ILE A 337 8.08 4.07 -11.80
N PRO A 338 7.10 3.15 -11.82
CA PRO A 338 6.99 2.09 -10.81
C PRO A 338 8.12 1.06 -10.84
N ALA A 339 8.54 0.60 -12.02
CA ALA A 339 9.62 -0.40 -12.13
C ALA A 339 10.96 0.08 -11.54
N ASP A 340 11.23 1.39 -11.62
CA ASP A 340 12.45 1.99 -11.09
C ASP A 340 12.27 2.63 -9.70
N ASN A 341 11.02 2.73 -9.20
CA ASN A 341 10.66 3.49 -8.01
C ASN A 341 11.19 4.93 -8.00
N ILE A 342 11.01 5.62 -9.13
CA ILE A 342 11.37 7.03 -9.30
C ILE A 342 10.12 7.88 -9.22
N TRP A 343 10.15 8.96 -8.43
CA TRP A 343 9.07 9.93 -8.34
C TRP A 343 9.37 11.17 -9.19
N GLY A 344 8.42 11.55 -10.05
CA GLY A 344 8.46 12.81 -10.77
C GLY A 344 8.03 13.97 -9.88
N ARG A 345 9.00 14.64 -9.25
CA ARG A 345 8.74 15.80 -8.38
C ARG A 345 8.01 16.92 -9.13
N CYS A 346 8.53 17.36 -10.26
CA CYS A 346 7.97 18.50 -11.02
C CYS A 346 6.60 18.14 -11.59
N GLY A 347 5.61 18.99 -11.34
CA GLY A 347 4.23 18.80 -11.77
C GLY A 347 3.43 17.82 -10.90
N SER A 348 4.05 17.26 -9.86
CA SER A 348 3.33 16.49 -8.84
C SER A 348 2.38 17.37 -8.04
N ILE A 349 1.47 16.76 -7.30
CA ILE A 349 0.63 17.49 -6.32
C ILE A 349 1.45 18.18 -5.23
N TYR A 350 2.73 17.83 -5.09
CA TYR A 350 3.63 18.42 -4.09
C TYR A 350 4.54 19.52 -4.65
N ASP A 351 4.66 19.67 -5.97
CA ASP A 351 5.46 20.70 -6.66
C ASP A 351 4.82 20.98 -8.03
N THR A 352 3.63 21.56 -7.98
CA THR A 352 2.72 21.79 -9.11
C THR A 352 3.27 22.77 -10.14
N ASN A 353 4.18 23.66 -9.73
CA ASN A 353 4.78 24.70 -10.55
C ASN A 353 6.27 24.46 -10.86
N CYS A 354 6.83 23.32 -10.42
CA CYS A 354 8.20 22.90 -10.70
C CYS A 354 9.26 23.88 -10.19
N ASP A 355 9.01 24.55 -9.06
CA ASP A 355 9.95 25.49 -8.45
C ASP A 355 10.83 24.84 -7.37
N GLY A 356 10.62 23.54 -7.11
CA GLY A 356 11.36 22.77 -6.13
C GLY A 356 10.94 23.03 -4.68
N ASN A 357 9.92 23.84 -4.44
CA ASN A 357 9.36 24.09 -3.11
C ASN A 357 8.07 23.29 -2.90
N PRO A 358 7.84 22.77 -1.68
CA PRO A 358 6.66 21.99 -1.39
C PRO A 358 5.39 22.84 -1.48
N ASN A 359 4.40 22.38 -2.24
CA ASN A 359 3.04 22.89 -2.22
C ASN A 359 2.14 22.09 -1.27
N SER A 360 0.98 22.67 -0.93
CA SER A 360 -0.09 21.88 -0.30
C SER A 360 -0.61 20.85 -1.30
N SER A 361 -0.74 19.59 -0.86
CA SER A 361 -1.15 18.49 -1.73
C SER A 361 -2.55 18.62 -2.33
N GLY A 362 -3.41 19.49 -1.77
CA GLY A 362 -4.82 19.60 -2.14
C GLY A 362 -5.68 18.39 -1.76
N ASN A 363 -5.10 17.36 -1.13
CA ASN A 363 -5.83 16.15 -0.74
C ASN A 363 -6.84 16.43 0.39
N GLY A 364 -8.05 15.92 0.22
CA GLY A 364 -9.09 15.83 1.26
C GLY A 364 -9.15 14.44 1.88
N GLN A 365 -10.15 14.19 2.74
CA GLN A 365 -10.26 12.95 3.54
C GLN A 365 -10.46 11.65 2.74
N TYR A 366 -10.75 11.75 1.43
CA TYR A 366 -10.98 10.60 0.54
C TYR A 366 -9.98 10.54 -0.63
N SER A 367 -9.20 11.61 -0.86
CA SER A 367 -8.23 11.65 -1.96
C SER A 367 -7.14 10.60 -1.75
N GLN A 368 -6.78 9.81 -2.77
CA GLN A 368 -5.68 8.83 -2.69
C GLN A 368 -5.83 7.72 -1.63
N ARG A 369 -7.01 7.53 -1.03
CA ARG A 369 -7.27 6.44 -0.07
C ARG A 369 -7.67 5.18 -0.79
N LEU A 370 -7.46 4.02 -0.17
CA LEU A 370 -8.18 2.82 -0.60
C LEU A 370 -9.65 3.00 -0.25
N ILE A 371 -10.45 3.27 -1.28
CA ILE A 371 -11.90 3.30 -1.21
C ILE A 371 -12.42 2.00 -1.82
N THR A 372 -13.35 1.36 -1.13
CA THR A 372 -14.21 0.30 -1.68
C THR A 372 -15.66 0.75 -1.59
N ILE A 373 -16.48 0.34 -2.57
CA ILE A 373 -17.92 0.60 -2.50
C ILE A 373 -18.57 -0.38 -1.52
N GLU A 374 -19.46 0.12 -0.69
CA GLU A 374 -20.09 -0.63 0.41
C GLU A 374 -20.77 -1.92 -0.08
N SER A 375 -21.51 -1.86 -1.18
CA SER A 375 -22.17 -3.03 -1.77
C SER A 375 -21.19 -4.12 -2.26
N GLN A 376 -19.91 -3.79 -2.48
CA GLN A 376 -18.89 -4.77 -2.88
C GLN A 376 -18.32 -5.56 -1.69
N ILE A 377 -18.50 -5.08 -0.46
CA ILE A 377 -18.02 -5.76 0.77
C ILE A 377 -19.15 -6.24 1.68
N ASP A 378 -20.41 -5.98 1.30
CA ASP A 378 -21.57 -6.46 2.06
C ASP A 378 -21.70 -7.99 1.93
N PRO A 379 -21.60 -8.75 3.04
CA PRO A 379 -21.73 -10.21 3.01
C PRO A 379 -23.12 -10.70 2.59
N LEU A 380 -24.17 -9.88 2.70
CA LEU A 380 -25.52 -10.23 2.23
C LEU A 380 -25.67 -10.16 0.71
N LEU A 381 -24.92 -9.26 0.06
CA LEU A 381 -24.91 -9.12 -1.40
C LEU A 381 -23.87 -10.02 -2.07
N ASN A 382 -22.81 -10.39 -1.35
CA ASN A 382 -21.67 -11.16 -1.86
C ASN A 382 -21.56 -12.50 -1.16
N VAL A 383 -22.66 -13.26 -1.13
CA VAL A 383 -22.73 -14.56 -0.43
C VAL A 383 -21.67 -15.51 -0.99
N GLY A 384 -20.86 -16.09 -0.09
CA GLY A 384 -19.80 -17.02 -0.44
C GLY A 384 -18.49 -16.36 -0.92
N ALA A 385 -18.43 -15.03 -1.00
CA ALA A 385 -17.19 -14.33 -1.31
C ALA A 385 -16.23 -14.32 -0.11
N THR A 386 -14.93 -14.36 -0.40
CA THR A 386 -13.86 -14.10 0.57
C THR A 386 -13.08 -12.87 0.15
N TYR A 387 -12.40 -12.23 1.10
CA TYR A 387 -11.70 -10.96 0.84
C TYR A 387 -10.24 -11.05 1.24
N ARG A 388 -9.39 -10.40 0.44
CA ARG A 388 -7.96 -10.36 0.65
C ARG A 388 -7.45 -8.93 0.59
N PHE A 389 -6.77 -8.51 1.64
CA PHE A 389 -6.09 -7.23 1.70
C PHE A 389 -4.63 -7.43 1.35
N GLU A 390 -4.07 -6.53 0.56
CA GLU A 390 -2.67 -6.49 0.15
C GLU A 390 -2.02 -5.21 0.63
N SER A 391 -0.78 -5.31 1.07
CA SER A 391 0.09 -4.18 1.39
C SER A 391 1.43 -4.42 0.71
N TRP A 392 1.99 -3.39 0.07
CA TRP A 392 3.19 -3.52 -0.75
C TRP A 392 4.10 -2.29 -0.63
N TYR A 393 5.30 -2.52 -0.09
CA TYR A 393 6.38 -1.52 -0.12
C TYR A 393 7.15 -1.61 -1.42
N LEU A 394 7.49 -0.46 -2.00
CA LEU A 394 8.32 -0.39 -3.18
C LEU A 394 9.56 0.47 -2.88
N ALA A 395 10.74 -0.09 -3.11
CA ALA A 395 12.01 0.60 -2.93
C ALA A 395 12.82 0.55 -4.24
N ARG A 396 13.57 1.62 -4.51
CA ARG A 396 14.46 1.68 -5.67
C ARG A 396 15.49 0.57 -5.61
N GLU A 397 15.65 -0.13 -6.73
CA GLU A 397 16.54 -1.30 -6.90
C GLU A 397 16.19 -2.53 -6.04
N ASP A 398 14.99 -2.59 -5.46
CA ASP A 398 14.49 -3.81 -4.82
C ASP A 398 14.45 -4.96 -5.83
N VAL A 399 15.25 -6.00 -5.59
CA VAL A 399 15.45 -7.06 -6.60
C VAL A 399 14.28 -8.03 -6.71
N ASN A 400 13.36 -8.01 -5.75
CA ASN A 400 12.20 -8.88 -5.71
C ASN A 400 11.00 -8.11 -5.19
N ILE A 401 10.04 -7.81 -6.05
CA ILE A 401 8.85 -7.08 -5.63
C ILE A 401 7.83 -7.95 -4.85
N TYR A 402 7.98 -9.28 -4.90
CA TYR A 402 6.97 -10.21 -4.40
C TYR A 402 7.13 -10.55 -2.92
N ASN A 403 8.31 -10.36 -2.35
CA ASN A 403 8.55 -10.50 -0.91
C ASN A 403 8.39 -9.17 -0.15
N SER A 404 8.47 -8.01 -0.81
CA SER A 404 8.07 -6.70 -0.26
C SER A 404 6.55 -6.47 -0.29
N MET A 405 5.82 -7.41 -0.89
CA MET A 405 4.36 -7.50 -0.93
C MET A 405 3.85 -8.58 0.05
N GLY A 406 2.78 -8.31 0.75
CA GLY A 406 2.11 -9.29 1.59
C GLY A 406 0.60 -9.21 1.49
N THR A 407 -0.05 -10.35 1.67
CA THR A 407 -1.51 -10.47 1.65
C THR A 407 -2.04 -11.20 2.88
N ARG A 408 -3.25 -10.82 3.32
CA ARG A 408 -3.99 -11.50 4.39
C ARG A 408 -5.48 -11.49 4.12
N GLY A 409 -6.20 -12.46 4.65
CA GLY A 409 -7.65 -12.46 4.60
C GLY A 409 -8.26 -11.40 5.52
N VAL A 410 -9.36 -10.81 5.07
CA VAL A 410 -10.24 -9.93 5.86
C VAL A 410 -11.68 -10.44 5.74
N SER A 411 -12.52 -10.10 6.72
CA SER A 411 -13.94 -10.46 6.76
C SER A 411 -14.77 -9.23 7.12
N PRO A 412 -14.92 -8.28 6.16
CA PRO A 412 -15.62 -7.03 6.41
C PRO A 412 -17.04 -7.29 6.91
N SER A 413 -17.40 -6.63 8.00
CA SER A 413 -18.76 -6.71 8.58
C SER A 413 -19.15 -5.37 9.17
N ARG A 414 -20.45 -5.09 9.23
CA ARG A 414 -20.98 -3.82 9.75
C ARG A 414 -21.32 -3.95 11.23
N SER A 415 -20.93 -2.95 12.03
CA SER A 415 -21.20 -2.86 13.47
C SER A 415 -21.74 -1.47 13.84
N GLY A 416 -23.06 -1.31 13.82
CA GLY A 416 -23.69 0.02 13.93
C GLY A 416 -23.45 0.83 12.66
N SER A 417 -22.83 2.01 12.78
CA SER A 417 -22.46 2.85 11.62
C SER A 417 -21.08 2.55 11.05
N SER A 418 -20.22 1.84 11.79
CA SER A 418 -18.84 1.52 11.38
C SER A 418 -18.73 0.18 10.65
N TRP A 419 -17.72 0.08 9.80
CA TRP A 419 -17.23 -1.21 9.30
C TRP A 419 -16.14 -1.76 10.22
N VAL A 420 -16.09 -3.08 10.33
CA VAL A 420 -15.03 -3.82 11.00
C VAL A 420 -14.33 -4.66 9.92
N PRO A 421 -13.01 -4.50 9.70
CA PRO A 421 -12.30 -5.27 8.67
C PRO A 421 -12.36 -6.78 8.91
N GLY A 422 -12.42 -7.20 10.18
CA GLY A 422 -12.38 -8.61 10.56
C GLY A 422 -11.04 -9.27 10.24
N SER A 423 -11.01 -10.59 10.37
CA SER A 423 -9.87 -11.43 10.00
C SER A 423 -10.32 -12.61 9.14
N GLY A 424 -9.52 -12.97 8.15
CA GLY A 424 -9.67 -14.20 7.38
C GLY A 424 -8.41 -15.04 7.45
N GLU A 425 -7.97 -15.56 6.31
CA GLU A 425 -6.71 -16.29 6.19
C GLU A 425 -5.50 -15.51 6.73
N GLY A 426 -4.51 -16.27 7.23
CA GLY A 426 -3.27 -15.71 7.78
C GLY A 426 -2.45 -14.91 6.76
N PHE A 427 -1.61 -14.03 7.29
CA PHE A 427 -0.64 -13.28 6.50
C PHE A 427 0.36 -14.22 5.80
N ARG A 428 0.66 -13.95 4.53
CA ARG A 428 1.72 -14.59 3.74
C ARG A 428 2.26 -13.60 2.70
N LEU A 429 3.52 -13.73 2.30
CA LEU A 429 4.17 -12.90 1.27
C LEU A 429 3.65 -13.18 -0.14
N GLY A 430 3.65 -12.18 -1.02
CA GLY A 430 3.23 -12.32 -2.41
C GLY A 430 1.76 -11.94 -2.67
N SER A 431 1.41 -11.97 -3.95
CA SER A 431 0.28 -11.23 -4.51
C SER A 431 -1.07 -11.92 -4.37
N ALA A 432 -2.15 -11.13 -4.52
CA ALA A 432 -3.50 -11.68 -4.55
C ALA A 432 -3.76 -12.60 -5.76
N ILE A 433 -3.17 -12.35 -6.94
CA ILE A 433 -3.36 -13.23 -8.10
C ILE A 433 -2.70 -14.61 -7.89
N ASP A 434 -1.54 -14.66 -7.21
CA ASP A 434 -0.88 -15.92 -6.89
C ASP A 434 -1.78 -16.80 -6.02
N ARG A 435 -2.55 -16.20 -5.09
CA ARG A 435 -3.47 -16.95 -4.21
C ARG A 435 -4.73 -17.38 -4.90
N TRP A 436 -5.20 -16.56 -5.82
CA TRP A 436 -6.33 -16.95 -6.64
C TRP A 436 -6.02 -18.22 -7.45
N VAL A 437 -4.81 -18.33 -8.02
CA VAL A 437 -4.42 -19.51 -8.83
C VAL A 437 -3.94 -20.72 -8.04
N GLU A 438 -3.86 -20.66 -6.70
CA GLU A 438 -3.53 -21.82 -5.85
C GLU A 438 -4.56 -22.97 -5.98
N THR A 439 -5.75 -22.67 -6.51
CA THR A 439 -6.83 -23.65 -6.71
C THR A 439 -7.23 -23.77 -8.18
N THR A 440 -7.45 -25.01 -8.63
CA THR A 440 -8.00 -25.29 -9.97
C THR A 440 -9.48 -25.68 -9.87
N PRO A 441 -10.37 -25.11 -10.71
CA PRO A 441 -11.78 -25.52 -10.74
C PRO A 441 -11.93 -27.02 -11.04
N PRO A 442 -12.93 -27.71 -10.45
CA PRO A 442 -13.21 -29.11 -10.77
C PRO A 442 -13.44 -29.31 -12.28
N GLY A 443 -12.75 -30.28 -12.89
CA GLY A 443 -12.81 -30.53 -14.34
C GLY A 443 -12.20 -29.43 -15.22
N GLY A 444 -11.69 -28.36 -14.60
CA GLY A 444 -11.13 -27.19 -15.27
C GLY A 444 -9.61 -27.20 -15.39
N THR A 445 -9.06 -26.05 -15.76
CA THR A 445 -7.62 -25.81 -15.79
C THR A 445 -7.28 -24.41 -15.31
N THR A 446 -6.08 -24.24 -14.77
CA THR A 446 -5.55 -22.94 -14.32
C THR A 446 -4.16 -22.75 -14.89
N VAL A 447 -3.88 -21.58 -15.44
CA VAL A 447 -2.55 -21.18 -15.93
C VAL A 447 -2.27 -19.76 -15.46
N LEU A 448 -1.04 -19.51 -15.02
CA LEU A 448 -0.50 -18.20 -14.68
C LEU A 448 0.81 -18.03 -15.43
N GLN A 449 1.01 -16.87 -16.04
CA GLN A 449 2.28 -16.47 -16.60
C GLN A 449 2.68 -15.08 -16.11
N GLU A 450 3.95 -14.97 -15.72
CA GLU A 450 4.60 -13.69 -15.48
C GLU A 450 5.27 -13.18 -16.76
N LEU A 451 5.10 -11.89 -17.01
CA LEU A 451 5.75 -11.13 -18.06
C LEU A 451 6.59 -10.06 -17.37
N ALA A 452 7.92 -10.18 -17.45
CA ALA A 452 8.86 -9.28 -16.83
C ALA A 452 9.75 -8.61 -17.90
N SER A 453 10.02 -7.33 -17.72
CA SER A 453 10.89 -6.53 -18.59
C SER A 453 11.54 -5.41 -17.77
N SER A 454 12.40 -4.61 -18.40
CA SER A 454 12.89 -3.37 -17.79
C SER A 454 11.79 -2.35 -17.52
N GLU A 455 10.63 -2.46 -18.19
CA GLU A 455 9.48 -1.58 -17.95
C GLU A 455 8.62 -2.06 -16.76
N GLY A 456 8.93 -3.21 -16.16
CA GLY A 456 8.24 -3.79 -15.00
C GLY A 456 7.61 -5.17 -15.27
N HIS A 457 6.70 -5.57 -14.38
CA HIS A 457 6.13 -6.90 -14.24
C HIS A 457 4.60 -6.89 -14.37
N ILE A 458 4.09 -7.87 -15.10
CA ILE A 458 2.66 -8.19 -15.21
C ILE A 458 2.50 -9.69 -14.95
N LYS A 459 1.43 -10.10 -14.30
CA LYS A 459 0.97 -11.49 -14.35
C LYS A 459 -0.38 -11.56 -15.07
N ALA A 460 -0.46 -12.45 -16.05
CA ALA A 460 -1.70 -12.81 -16.71
C ALA A 460 -2.04 -14.25 -16.34
N ALA A 461 -3.31 -14.50 -16.00
CA ALA A 461 -3.77 -15.81 -15.59
C ALA A 461 -5.12 -16.14 -16.21
N VAL A 462 -5.44 -17.42 -16.26
CA VAL A 462 -6.76 -17.91 -16.63
C VAL A 462 -7.18 -19.07 -15.74
N LYS A 463 -8.43 -19.07 -15.32
CA LYS A 463 -9.15 -20.27 -14.86
C LYS A 463 -10.20 -20.62 -15.89
N VAL A 464 -10.23 -21.88 -16.31
CA VAL A 464 -11.26 -22.42 -17.18
C VAL A 464 -12.15 -23.35 -16.36
N PHE A 465 -13.45 -23.09 -16.37
CA PHE A 465 -14.45 -23.90 -15.69
C PHE A 465 -15.19 -24.74 -16.73
N ASP A 466 -15.22 -26.06 -16.55
CA ASP A 466 -16.11 -26.94 -17.30
C ASP A 466 -17.53 -26.78 -16.76
N LEU A 467 -18.45 -26.32 -17.62
CA LEU A 467 -19.87 -26.12 -17.27
C LEU A 467 -20.73 -27.33 -17.63
N GLY A 468 -20.12 -28.38 -18.20
CA GLY A 468 -20.82 -29.49 -18.81
C GLY A 468 -21.39 -29.15 -20.20
N GLY A 469 -21.84 -30.17 -20.92
CA GLY A 469 -22.47 -29.98 -22.24
C GLY A 469 -21.55 -29.35 -23.30
N GLY A 470 -20.22 -29.47 -23.14
CA GLY A 470 -19.23 -28.89 -24.05
C GLY A 470 -19.08 -27.37 -23.93
N GLN A 471 -19.54 -26.76 -22.84
CA GLN A 471 -19.39 -25.32 -22.57
C GLN A 471 -18.31 -25.08 -21.51
N TYR A 472 -17.48 -24.08 -21.74
CA TYR A 472 -16.39 -23.69 -20.86
C TYR A 472 -16.46 -22.21 -20.56
N ARG A 473 -16.37 -21.82 -19.28
CA ARG A 473 -16.17 -20.42 -18.90
C ARG A 473 -14.68 -20.16 -18.77
N TYR A 474 -14.16 -19.22 -19.54
CA TYR A 474 -12.80 -18.72 -19.42
C TYR A 474 -12.80 -17.46 -18.57
N GLU A 475 -12.10 -17.49 -17.45
CA GLU A 475 -11.95 -16.36 -16.53
C GLU A 475 -10.50 -15.90 -16.56
N TYR A 476 -10.21 -14.85 -17.34
CA TYR A 476 -8.89 -14.25 -17.42
C TYR A 476 -8.74 -13.11 -16.45
N VAL A 477 -7.54 -12.97 -15.90
CA VAL A 477 -7.15 -11.88 -15.01
C VAL A 477 -5.79 -11.38 -15.47
N VAL A 478 -5.65 -10.07 -15.60
CA VAL A 478 -4.36 -9.42 -15.84
C VAL A 478 -4.09 -8.46 -14.69
N MET A 479 -3.05 -8.76 -13.92
CA MET A 479 -2.56 -7.92 -12.83
C MET A 479 -1.27 -7.24 -13.28
N ASN A 480 -1.32 -5.91 -13.42
CA ASN A 480 -0.15 -5.08 -13.65
C ASN A 480 0.44 -4.69 -12.28
N PHE A 481 1.66 -5.15 -11.98
CA PHE A 481 2.34 -4.83 -10.72
C PHE A 481 3.00 -3.46 -10.81
N ASP A 482 4.07 -3.38 -11.58
CA ASP A 482 4.93 -2.22 -11.75
C ASP A 482 5.26 -1.98 -13.23
N PHE A 483 4.53 -2.61 -14.17
CA PHE A 483 4.72 -2.33 -15.59
C PHE A 483 4.15 -0.96 -15.96
N ALA A 484 4.99 -0.10 -16.53
CA ALA A 484 4.57 1.16 -17.12
C ALA A 484 5.53 1.60 -18.22
N ARG A 485 4.96 2.03 -19.35
CA ARG A 485 5.70 2.79 -20.37
C ARG A 485 5.54 4.27 -20.07
N ALA A 486 6.47 4.80 -19.29
CA ALA A 486 6.42 6.18 -18.85
C ALA A 486 6.94 7.15 -19.92
N PHE A 487 6.28 8.31 -20.03
CA PHE A 487 6.82 9.47 -20.72
C PHE A 487 7.16 10.53 -19.68
N THR A 488 8.39 11.04 -19.74
CA THR A 488 8.92 12.00 -18.79
C THR A 488 9.44 13.26 -19.47
N GLU A 489 9.45 14.34 -18.73
CA GLU A 489 10.11 15.61 -19.06
C GLU A 489 11.11 15.95 -17.94
N GLY A 490 12.14 16.73 -18.24
CA GLY A 490 13.18 17.06 -17.25
C GLY A 490 14.09 15.86 -16.91
N SER A 491 14.75 15.92 -15.76
CA SER A 491 15.61 14.83 -15.28
C SER A 491 15.76 14.82 -13.76
N GLU A 492 16.10 13.66 -13.19
CA GLU A 492 16.42 13.56 -11.76
C GLU A 492 17.64 14.43 -11.39
N ALA A 493 18.67 14.44 -12.25
CA ALA A 493 19.89 15.21 -12.03
C ALA A 493 19.63 16.72 -11.94
N ALA A 494 18.68 17.24 -12.71
CA ALA A 494 18.25 18.63 -12.64
C ALA A 494 17.14 18.88 -11.60
N GLN A 495 16.74 17.85 -10.84
CA GLN A 495 15.70 17.88 -9.80
C GLN A 495 14.35 18.40 -10.28
N ASN A 496 14.07 18.25 -11.58
CA ASN A 496 12.86 18.72 -12.23
C ASN A 496 12.20 17.62 -13.07
N LEU A 497 12.47 16.35 -12.77
CA LEU A 497 11.81 15.23 -13.42
C LEU A 497 10.30 15.35 -13.24
N LYS A 498 9.58 15.26 -14.34
CA LYS A 498 8.13 15.22 -14.42
C LYS A 498 7.69 13.95 -15.10
N VAL A 499 6.79 13.20 -14.47
CA VAL A 499 6.09 12.07 -15.10
C VAL A 499 4.84 12.63 -15.76
N VAL A 500 4.81 12.67 -17.09
CA VAL A 500 3.63 13.14 -17.85
C VAL A 500 2.57 12.04 -17.87
N HIS A 501 2.99 10.80 -18.06
CA HIS A 501 2.16 9.60 -17.87
C HIS A 501 3.04 8.38 -17.58
N ASN A 502 2.44 7.35 -16.99
CA ASN A 502 3.04 6.04 -16.71
C ASN A 502 2.08 4.90 -17.11
N PHE A 503 1.57 4.98 -18.33
CA PHE A 503 0.50 4.08 -18.76
C PHE A 503 0.96 2.64 -18.94
N GLY A 504 0.10 1.72 -18.53
CA GLY A 504 0.27 0.29 -18.77
C GLY A 504 -0.42 -0.14 -20.06
N LEU A 505 -1.44 -0.99 -19.94
CA LEU A 505 -2.10 -1.65 -21.07
C LEU A 505 -3.44 -1.00 -21.41
N ASP A 506 -3.83 -1.03 -22.68
CA ASP A 506 -5.13 -0.53 -23.17
C ASP A 506 -5.95 -1.58 -23.93
N ARG A 507 -5.40 -2.79 -24.10
CA ARG A 507 -6.10 -3.89 -24.76
C ARG A 507 -5.66 -5.25 -24.24
N PHE A 508 -6.62 -6.15 -24.14
CA PHE A 508 -6.41 -7.57 -23.91
C PHE A 508 -7.18 -8.34 -24.99
N SER A 509 -6.57 -9.36 -25.57
CA SER A 509 -7.23 -10.16 -26.60
C SER A 509 -6.79 -11.61 -26.60
N VAL A 510 -7.73 -12.49 -26.93
CA VAL A 510 -7.49 -13.94 -27.04
C VAL A 510 -8.02 -14.47 -28.38
N PRO A 511 -7.34 -15.45 -28.99
CA PRO A 511 -7.82 -16.09 -30.21
C PRO A 511 -9.12 -16.85 -29.95
N VAL A 512 -10.03 -16.73 -30.90
CA VAL A 512 -11.31 -17.46 -30.97
C VAL A 512 -11.46 -17.97 -32.39
N PRO A 513 -11.02 -19.21 -32.68
CA PRO A 513 -11.06 -19.79 -34.02
C PRO A 513 -12.48 -19.88 -34.59
N ALA A 514 -12.58 -20.04 -35.91
CA ALA A 514 -13.86 -20.26 -36.59
C ALA A 514 -14.58 -21.50 -36.03
N GLY A 515 -15.90 -21.40 -35.87
CA GLY A 515 -16.73 -22.47 -35.29
C GLY A 515 -16.87 -22.42 -33.76
N ILE A 516 -16.13 -21.54 -33.09
CA ILE A 516 -16.34 -21.26 -31.66
C ILE A 516 -17.42 -20.19 -31.47
N THR A 517 -18.47 -20.55 -30.74
CA THR A 517 -19.51 -19.63 -30.27
C THR A 517 -19.08 -19.03 -28.94
N VAL A 518 -19.09 -17.70 -28.85
CA VAL A 518 -18.82 -16.94 -27.63
C VAL A 518 -20.12 -16.35 -27.11
N SER A 519 -20.32 -16.41 -25.79
CA SER A 519 -21.46 -15.81 -25.09
C SER A 519 -21.06 -15.30 -23.70
N ASN A 520 -21.95 -14.59 -23.03
CA ASN A 520 -21.77 -14.07 -21.67
C ASN A 520 -20.42 -13.36 -21.45
N VAL A 521 -20.09 -12.42 -22.35
CA VAL A 521 -18.85 -11.65 -22.28
C VAL A 521 -18.96 -10.63 -21.14
N VAL A 522 -18.03 -10.68 -20.20
CA VAL A 522 -17.98 -9.82 -19.00
C VAL A 522 -16.61 -9.17 -18.90
N PHE A 523 -16.62 -7.90 -18.50
CA PHE A 523 -15.44 -7.14 -18.09
C PHE A 523 -15.65 -6.67 -16.64
N SER A 524 -14.57 -6.56 -15.88
CA SER A 524 -14.57 -5.93 -14.56
C SER A 524 -13.22 -5.28 -14.32
N ASP A 525 -13.23 -3.99 -14.01
CA ASP A 525 -12.08 -3.25 -13.52
C ASP A 525 -12.12 -3.03 -11.99
N GLY A 526 -13.11 -3.62 -11.32
CA GLY A 526 -13.31 -3.54 -9.88
C GLY A 526 -14.07 -2.31 -9.39
N ASP A 527 -14.42 -1.36 -10.25
CA ASP A 527 -15.34 -0.27 -9.89
C ASP A 527 -16.80 -0.59 -10.30
N LEU A 528 -17.71 0.38 -10.18
CA LEU A 528 -19.14 0.23 -10.55
C LEU A 528 -19.55 1.22 -11.66
N ASN A 529 -18.59 1.80 -12.36
CA ASN A 529 -18.78 2.85 -13.35
C ASN A 529 -18.71 2.28 -14.77
N ALA A 530 -19.83 1.78 -15.30
CA ALA A 530 -19.85 1.27 -16.67
C ALA A 530 -19.42 2.27 -17.78
N GLY A 531 -19.30 3.57 -17.47
CA GLY A 531 -18.85 4.59 -18.41
C GLY A 531 -17.36 4.56 -18.77
N ASN A 532 -16.53 3.85 -18.00
CA ASN A 532 -15.10 3.68 -18.28
C ASN A 532 -14.70 2.23 -18.61
N ASP A 533 -15.69 1.33 -18.74
CA ASP A 533 -15.48 -0.10 -19.00
C ASP A 533 -14.84 -0.36 -20.37
N TRP A 534 -13.99 -1.39 -20.44
CA TRP A 534 -13.41 -1.83 -21.71
C TRP A 534 -14.46 -2.48 -22.60
N ILE A 535 -14.47 -2.09 -23.86
CA ILE A 535 -15.46 -2.53 -24.84
C ILE A 535 -14.98 -3.82 -25.49
N SER A 536 -15.84 -4.84 -25.49
CA SER A 536 -15.54 -6.12 -26.13
C SER A 536 -15.91 -6.13 -27.61
N THR A 537 -15.12 -6.83 -28.42
CA THR A 537 -15.40 -7.05 -29.85
C THR A 537 -14.89 -8.44 -30.24
N ASN A 538 -15.76 -9.25 -30.83
CA ASN A 538 -15.40 -10.56 -31.40
C ASN A 538 -15.38 -10.44 -32.94
N ALA A 539 -14.19 -10.33 -33.51
CA ALA A 539 -14.01 -10.18 -34.95
C ALA A 539 -12.62 -10.70 -35.38
N GLY A 540 -12.50 -11.15 -36.62
CA GLY A 540 -11.21 -11.58 -37.19
C GLY A 540 -10.56 -12.77 -36.45
N GLY A 541 -11.37 -13.64 -35.84
CA GLY A 541 -10.88 -14.80 -35.08
C GLY A 541 -10.27 -14.43 -33.72
N THR A 542 -10.61 -13.27 -33.17
CA THR A 542 -10.10 -12.78 -31.89
C THR A 542 -11.23 -12.12 -31.10
N LEU A 543 -11.31 -12.44 -29.80
CA LEU A 543 -12.10 -11.68 -28.84
C LEU A 543 -11.17 -10.68 -28.15
N SER A 544 -11.46 -9.39 -28.31
CA SER A 544 -10.67 -8.29 -27.72
C SER A 544 -11.52 -7.46 -26.77
N TRP A 545 -10.92 -6.98 -25.69
CA TRP A 545 -11.42 -5.89 -24.85
C TRP A 545 -10.48 -4.71 -25.01
N THR A 546 -11.03 -3.55 -25.36
CA THR A 546 -10.26 -2.33 -25.62
C THR A 546 -10.74 -1.21 -24.70
N ALA A 547 -9.79 -0.54 -24.06
CA ALA A 547 -10.04 0.66 -23.27
C ALA A 547 -10.77 1.73 -24.11
N PRO A 548 -11.77 2.44 -23.56
CA PRO A 548 -12.40 3.54 -24.27
C PRO A 548 -11.38 4.63 -24.61
N ALA A 549 -11.62 5.38 -25.69
CA ALA A 549 -10.77 6.49 -26.05
C ALA A 549 -11.03 7.71 -25.13
N ASN A 550 -9.97 8.39 -24.69
CA ASN A 550 -10.11 9.74 -24.13
C ASN A 550 -10.22 10.73 -25.30
N PRO A 551 -11.35 11.45 -25.46
CA PRO A 551 -11.56 12.35 -26.60
C PRO A 551 -10.69 13.62 -26.54
N SER A 552 -10.18 13.97 -25.36
CA SER A 552 -9.41 15.21 -25.12
C SER A 552 -8.20 14.92 -24.24
N PRO A 553 -7.23 14.10 -24.70
CA PRO A 553 -6.04 13.83 -23.92
C PRO A 553 -5.19 15.09 -23.79
N PRO A 554 -4.51 15.30 -22.65
CA PRO A 554 -3.47 16.31 -22.56
C PRO A 554 -2.36 16.08 -23.60
N ALA A 555 -1.58 17.12 -23.89
CA ALA A 555 -0.42 16.99 -24.77
C ALA A 555 0.52 15.88 -24.25
N ASN A 556 1.08 15.10 -25.18
CA ASN A 556 2.01 13.98 -24.89
C ASN A 556 1.40 12.86 -24.01
N VAL A 557 0.07 12.72 -23.97
CA VAL A 557 -0.63 11.63 -23.28
C VAL A 557 -1.42 10.80 -24.31
N PRO A 558 -1.31 9.45 -24.29
CA PRO A 558 -2.14 8.60 -25.15
C PRO A 558 -3.64 8.86 -24.95
N ALA A 559 -4.42 8.76 -26.03
CA ALA A 559 -5.87 8.97 -26.05
C ALA A 559 -6.66 7.80 -25.42
N VAL A 560 -6.29 7.37 -24.23
CA VAL A 560 -6.86 6.20 -23.54
C VAL A 560 -7.56 6.63 -22.25
N LEU A 561 -8.79 6.16 -22.06
CA LEU A 561 -9.51 6.23 -20.80
C LEU A 561 -9.38 4.89 -20.07
N ASN A 562 -9.11 4.92 -18.77
CA ASN A 562 -8.99 3.71 -17.93
C ASN A 562 -7.97 2.67 -18.44
N PRO A 563 -6.70 3.05 -18.73
CA PRO A 563 -5.66 2.06 -18.99
C PRO A 563 -5.41 1.20 -17.74
N LEU A 564 -5.04 -0.06 -17.94
CA LEU A 564 -4.59 -0.98 -16.89
C LEU A 564 -3.19 -0.58 -16.41
N ASN A 565 -3.16 0.44 -15.54
CA ASN A 565 -1.96 1.00 -14.94
C ASN A 565 -1.45 0.14 -13.78
N TRP A 566 -0.24 0.45 -13.32
CA TRP A 566 0.44 -0.30 -12.27
C TRP A 566 -0.33 -0.38 -10.94
N GLY A 567 -0.11 -1.48 -10.23
CA GLY A 567 -0.81 -1.92 -9.03
C GLY A 567 -2.31 -2.15 -9.24
N SER A 568 -2.76 -2.35 -10.49
CA SER A 568 -4.17 -2.58 -10.84
C SER A 568 -4.36 -3.95 -11.51
N MET A 569 -5.58 -4.47 -11.43
CA MET A 569 -5.96 -5.78 -11.96
C MET A 569 -7.34 -5.69 -12.61
N PHE A 570 -7.43 -6.14 -13.87
CA PHE A 570 -8.69 -6.27 -14.60
C PHE A 570 -9.01 -7.73 -14.87
N ARG A 571 -10.30 -8.00 -15.04
CA ARG A 571 -10.87 -9.33 -15.27
C ARG A 571 -11.67 -9.34 -16.57
N PHE A 572 -11.49 -10.41 -17.34
CA PHE A 572 -12.12 -10.63 -18.64
C PHE A 572 -12.70 -12.04 -18.68
N SER A 573 -14.01 -12.18 -18.91
CA SER A 573 -14.67 -13.48 -18.87
C SER A 573 -15.58 -13.68 -20.07
N PHE A 574 -15.73 -14.93 -20.50
CA PHE A 574 -16.74 -15.35 -21.46
C PHE A 574 -16.99 -16.85 -21.38
N ILE A 575 -18.11 -17.29 -21.94
CA ILE A 575 -18.43 -18.71 -22.15
C ILE A 575 -18.21 -19.04 -23.62
N ALA A 576 -17.54 -20.17 -23.88
CA ALA A 576 -17.35 -20.69 -25.23
C ALA A 576 -17.57 -22.21 -25.30
N ASN A 577 -17.92 -22.70 -26.49
CA ASN A 577 -18.04 -24.13 -26.81
C ASN A 577 -16.70 -24.76 -27.28
N GLY A 578 -15.58 -24.09 -27.03
CA GLY A 578 -14.24 -24.57 -27.40
C GLY A 578 -13.50 -25.10 -26.19
N ILE A 579 -12.85 -26.26 -26.35
CA ILE A 579 -12.01 -26.86 -25.31
C ILE A 579 -10.77 -25.99 -25.03
N PRO A 580 -10.25 -25.97 -23.79
CA PRO A 580 -9.08 -25.17 -23.45
C PRO A 580 -7.80 -25.80 -23.98
N VAL A 581 -7.13 -25.12 -24.90
CA VAL A 581 -5.79 -25.48 -25.39
C VAL A 581 -4.77 -24.40 -25.04
N ALA A 582 -3.48 -24.72 -25.04
CA ALA A 582 -2.45 -23.69 -24.92
C ALA A 582 -2.52 -22.74 -26.13
N GLY A 583 -2.44 -21.44 -25.89
CA GLY A 583 -2.41 -20.44 -26.95
C GLY A 583 -2.10 -19.05 -26.41
N ASP A 584 -1.83 -18.15 -27.33
CA ASP A 584 -1.26 -16.84 -27.00
C ASP A 584 -2.34 -15.79 -26.84
N ALA A 585 -2.45 -15.24 -25.63
CA ALA A 585 -3.17 -14.01 -25.35
C ALA A 585 -2.24 -12.81 -25.58
N SER A 586 -2.80 -11.73 -26.10
CA SER A 586 -2.07 -10.48 -26.43
C SER A 586 -2.50 -9.35 -25.49
N LEU A 587 -1.51 -8.62 -24.98
CA LEU A 587 -1.65 -7.48 -24.09
C LEU A 587 -1.03 -6.26 -24.79
N HIS A 588 -1.85 -5.33 -25.29
CA HIS A 588 -1.36 -4.15 -26.01
C HIS A 588 -0.95 -3.04 -25.02
N VAL A 589 0.20 -2.43 -25.26
CA VAL A 589 0.72 -1.32 -24.43
C VAL A 589 0.13 -0.01 -24.92
N ALA A 590 -0.43 0.79 -24.01
CA ALA A 590 -1.14 2.02 -24.34
C ALA A 590 -0.25 3.07 -25.02
N ALA A 591 0.99 3.22 -24.54
CA ALA A 591 1.98 4.12 -25.11
C ALA A 591 2.76 3.43 -26.25
N SER A 592 3.07 4.18 -27.29
CA SER A 592 3.85 3.69 -28.43
C SER A 592 5.25 3.26 -28.00
N GLY A 593 5.72 2.11 -28.48
CA GLY A 593 7.07 1.60 -28.20
C GLY A 593 7.30 0.20 -28.74
N VAL A 594 8.45 -0.40 -28.41
CA VAL A 594 8.78 -1.77 -28.82
C VAL A 594 9.11 -2.60 -27.56
N PRO A 595 8.42 -3.73 -27.33
CA PRO A 595 7.30 -4.24 -28.13
C PRO A 595 6.01 -3.43 -27.91
N GLN A 596 5.16 -3.38 -28.94
CA GLN A 596 3.84 -2.73 -28.85
C GLN A 596 2.79 -3.64 -28.20
N SER A 597 3.07 -4.93 -28.13
CA SER A 597 2.23 -5.95 -27.51
C SER A 597 3.09 -6.97 -26.79
N LEU A 598 2.66 -7.38 -25.60
CA LEU A 598 3.22 -8.48 -24.83
C LEU A 598 2.37 -9.73 -25.06
N THR A 599 2.99 -10.90 -25.00
CA THR A 599 2.32 -12.19 -25.24
C THR A 599 2.35 -13.05 -24.00
N ALA A 600 1.18 -13.52 -23.56
CA ALA A 600 1.03 -14.52 -22.52
C ALA A 600 0.46 -15.82 -23.09
N ASN A 601 1.19 -16.92 -22.98
CA ASN A 601 0.72 -18.28 -23.22
C ASN A 601 -0.23 -18.72 -22.10
N LEU A 602 -1.51 -18.72 -22.42
CA LEU A 602 -2.61 -19.07 -21.52
C LEU A 602 -3.42 -20.22 -22.14
N ARG A 603 -4.61 -20.46 -21.58
CA ARG A 603 -5.61 -21.36 -22.17
C ARG A 603 -6.58 -20.56 -22.99
N VAL A 604 -6.76 -20.92 -24.25
CA VAL A 604 -7.67 -20.27 -25.22
C VAL A 604 -8.66 -21.30 -25.76
N PRO A 605 -9.86 -20.90 -26.21
CA PRO A 605 -10.81 -21.82 -26.80
C PRO A 605 -10.35 -22.31 -28.17
N ASN A 606 -10.45 -23.62 -28.41
CA ASN A 606 -10.26 -24.20 -29.72
C ASN A 606 -11.27 -25.33 -29.98
N SER A 607 -11.49 -25.68 -31.24
CA SER A 607 -12.37 -26.79 -31.60
C SER A 607 -11.66 -28.11 -31.34
N ASP A 608 -12.40 -29.11 -30.86
CA ASP A 608 -11.94 -30.50 -30.72
C ASP A 608 -12.09 -31.27 -32.07
N ILE A 609 -12.36 -30.56 -33.16
CA ILE A 609 -12.64 -31.19 -34.45
C ILE A 609 -11.30 -31.51 -35.12
N ILE A 610 -10.75 -32.69 -34.78
CA ILE A 610 -9.57 -33.27 -35.42
C ILE A 610 -9.90 -33.82 -36.84
N PHE A 611 -11.19 -33.96 -37.20
CA PHE A 611 -11.63 -34.49 -38.50
C PHE A 611 -12.73 -33.60 -39.12
N VAL A 612 -12.36 -32.64 -39.97
CA VAL A 612 -13.32 -31.87 -40.80
C VAL A 612 -13.49 -32.51 -42.17
N ASP A 613 -12.53 -33.33 -42.58
CA ASP A 613 -12.48 -34.07 -43.82
C ASP A 613 -12.68 -35.56 -43.51
N GLY A 614 -13.95 -35.95 -43.36
CA GLY A 614 -14.33 -37.34 -43.61
C GLY A 614 -13.74 -37.73 -44.96
N PHE A 615 -13.08 -38.89 -45.03
CA PHE A 615 -12.34 -39.47 -46.17
C PHE A 615 -13.17 -39.59 -47.48
N GLU A 616 -13.72 -38.48 -47.97
CA GLU A 616 -14.51 -38.35 -49.17
C GLU A 616 -13.77 -37.43 -50.13
N THR A 617 -12.65 -37.93 -50.65
CA THR A 617 -12.28 -37.69 -52.04
C THR A 617 -11.94 -39.05 -52.68
N PRO A 618 -12.53 -39.38 -53.86
CA PRO A 618 -12.41 -40.71 -54.49
C PRO A 618 -10.99 -41.11 -54.89
#